data_AF-A0A2U3L6J1-F1
#
_entry.id   AF-A0A2U3L6J1-F1
#
_cell.length_a   1.000
_cell.length_b   1.000
_cell.length_c   1.000
_cell.angle_alpha   90.00
_cell.angle_beta   90.00
_cell.angle_gamma   90.00
#
_symmetry.space_group_name_H-M   'P 1'
#
loop_
_entity.id
_entity.type
_entity.pdbx_description
1 polymer ?
#
loop_
_entity_poly.entity_id
_entity_poly.type
_entity_poly.pdbx_seq_one_letter_code
_entity_poly.pdbx_strand_id
1 'polypeptide(L)'
;MKDYHNLEVSGSSQVLDRFIAEVERRLTGGWSRRRERESEVRGSALGLYCFSRARSGSRPACELWIATSSGGRLYVSNILADDEAALTYDNYNATLEEFHERFTLPAAQTVGAEIQLRPPDPRIEDFVSTSTADLLRSFSGLADKSILDSMDRKRWNEFLTAAHREGARLSPSMLQQWLIEEENWPEAEAANLATEYEHARELLGVYGS
;
A
#
# COMPACT_ATOMS: atom_id res chain seq x y z
N MET A 1 12.11 -5.08 -6.99
CA MET A 1 11.84 -4.06 -5.95
C MET A 1 10.72 -4.60 -5.07
N LYS A 2 10.31 -3.94 -3.97
CA LYS A 2 9.41 -4.54 -2.96
C LYS A 2 7.95 -4.56 -3.45
N ASP A 3 7.49 -5.70 -3.96
CA ASP A 3 6.11 -5.90 -4.44
C ASP A 3 5.33 -6.56 -3.29
N TYR A 4 4.38 -5.87 -2.64
CA TYR A 4 3.59 -6.45 -1.55
C TYR A 4 2.15 -6.64 -2.00
N HIS A 5 1.63 -7.86 -1.97
CA HIS A 5 0.22 -8.11 -2.30
C HIS A 5 -0.70 -7.39 -1.32
N ASN A 6 -1.85 -6.91 -1.81
CA ASN A 6 -2.86 -6.27 -0.98
C ASN A 6 -4.08 -7.19 -0.85
N LEU A 7 -4.39 -7.59 0.38
CA LEU A 7 -5.58 -8.37 0.68
C LEU A 7 -6.65 -7.48 1.28
N GLU A 8 -7.80 -7.40 0.63
CA GLU A 8 -8.97 -6.66 1.08
C GLU A 8 -10.18 -7.58 1.24
N VAL A 9 -10.99 -7.32 2.27
CA VAL A 9 -12.25 -7.99 2.54
C VAL A 9 -13.32 -6.95 2.77
N SER A 10 -14.46 -7.10 2.08
CA SER A 10 -15.60 -6.19 2.19
C SER A 10 -16.90 -6.94 2.45
N GLY A 11 -17.83 -6.24 3.09
CA GLY A 11 -19.11 -6.78 3.55
C GLY A 11 -19.73 -5.87 4.61
N SER A 12 -20.90 -6.27 5.12
CA SER A 12 -21.47 -5.57 6.29
C SER A 12 -20.60 -5.78 7.54
N SER A 13 -20.67 -4.87 8.51
CA SER A 13 -19.92 -5.00 9.77
C SER A 13 -20.14 -6.35 10.46
N GLN A 14 -21.38 -6.87 10.47
CA GLN A 14 -21.68 -8.20 11.04
C GLN A 14 -21.06 -9.36 10.22
N VAL A 15 -20.90 -9.21 8.90
CA VAL A 15 -20.19 -10.20 8.07
C VAL A 15 -18.69 -10.15 8.37
N LEU A 16 -18.11 -8.97 8.54
CA LEU A 16 -16.69 -8.79 8.82
C LEU A 16 -16.30 -9.27 10.23
N ASP A 17 -17.16 -9.07 11.23
CA ASP A 17 -16.96 -9.63 12.57
C ASP A 17 -16.96 -11.16 12.53
N ARG A 18 -17.92 -11.76 11.81
CA ARG A 18 -17.98 -13.21 11.59
C ARG A 18 -16.79 -13.71 10.79
N PHE A 19 -16.32 -12.94 9.82
CA PHE A 19 -15.12 -13.26 9.03
C PHE A 19 -13.89 -13.40 9.94
N ILE A 20 -13.62 -12.43 10.82
CA ILE A 20 -12.48 -12.51 11.75
C ILE A 20 -12.61 -13.71 12.69
N ALA A 21 -13.80 -13.95 13.24
CA ALA A 21 -14.04 -15.11 14.09
C ALA A 21 -13.80 -16.44 13.36
N GLU A 22 -14.20 -16.51 12.07
CA GLU A 22 -14.01 -17.69 11.25
C GLU A 22 -12.54 -17.90 10.84
N VAL A 23 -11.80 -16.83 10.56
CA VAL A 23 -10.35 -16.88 10.36
C VAL A 23 -9.68 -17.45 11.62
N GLU A 24 -10.01 -16.92 12.79
CA GLU A 24 -9.45 -17.37 14.06
C GLU A 24 -9.73 -18.86 14.33
N ARG A 25 -10.96 -19.31 14.04
CA ARG A 25 -11.36 -20.72 14.19
C ARG A 25 -10.57 -21.68 13.27
N ARG A 26 -10.09 -21.19 12.12
CA ARG A 26 -9.35 -21.98 11.13
C ARG A 26 -7.84 -21.99 11.34
N LEU A 27 -7.32 -21.17 12.24
CA LEU A 27 -5.88 -21.06 12.47
C LEU A 27 -5.30 -22.42 12.88
N THR A 28 -4.33 -22.87 12.09
CA THR A 28 -3.65 -24.16 12.25
C THR A 28 -2.20 -24.03 11.78
N GLY A 29 -1.34 -24.97 12.16
CA GLY A 29 0.05 -24.97 11.70
C GLY A 29 0.88 -23.81 12.28
N GLY A 30 0.74 -23.57 13.59
CA GLY A 30 1.54 -22.59 14.33
C GLY A 30 1.00 -21.15 14.30
N TRP A 31 -0.11 -20.91 13.59
CA TRP A 31 -0.80 -19.64 13.58
C TRP A 31 -1.69 -19.45 14.82
N SER A 32 -1.70 -18.25 15.37
CA SER A 32 -2.51 -17.88 16.53
C SER A 32 -2.83 -16.39 16.53
N ARG A 33 -3.97 -15.99 17.11
CA ARG A 33 -4.34 -14.58 17.26
C ARG A 33 -3.73 -14.00 18.55
N ARG A 34 -3.09 -12.84 18.44
CA ARG A 34 -2.39 -12.15 19.54
C ARG A 34 -3.20 -10.95 20.04
N ARG A 35 -4.23 -11.22 20.85
CA ARG A 35 -5.08 -10.18 21.45
C ARG A 35 -4.34 -9.19 22.35
N GLU A 36 -3.28 -9.64 23.01
CA GLU A 36 -2.42 -8.78 23.85
C GLU A 36 -1.82 -7.65 22.99
N ARG A 37 -1.27 -7.99 21.82
CA ARG A 37 -0.73 -7.03 20.85
C ARG A 37 -1.79 -6.08 20.32
N GLU A 38 -3.00 -6.58 20.07
CA GLU A 38 -4.14 -5.72 19.66
C GLU A 38 -4.45 -4.63 20.69
N SER A 39 -4.36 -4.96 21.99
CA SER A 39 -4.61 -4.00 23.09
C SER A 39 -3.47 -3.01 23.37
N GLU A 40 -2.24 -3.36 23.00
CA GLU A 40 -1.06 -2.49 23.13
C GLU A 40 -1.12 -1.31 22.15
N VAL A 41 -1.72 -1.52 20.98
CA VAL A 41 -1.95 -0.48 19.97
C VAL A 41 -3.13 0.40 20.41
N ARG A 42 -2.92 1.19 21.46
CA ARG A 42 -3.88 2.20 21.93
C ARG A 42 -3.93 3.37 20.94
N GLY A 43 -5.10 3.64 20.37
CA GLY A 43 -5.35 4.86 19.57
C GLY A 43 -6.08 4.65 18.25
N SER A 44 -6.22 3.41 17.78
CA SER A 44 -7.05 3.15 16.60
C SER A 44 -8.53 3.14 16.99
N ALA A 45 -9.31 4.06 16.45
CA ALA A 45 -10.78 4.01 16.54
C ALA A 45 -11.38 2.85 15.73
N LEU A 46 -10.58 2.20 14.89
CA LEU A 46 -10.95 1.14 13.96
C LEU A 46 -10.35 -0.20 14.41
N GLY A 47 -11.04 -1.31 14.14
CA GLY A 47 -10.61 -2.64 14.60
C GLY A 47 -9.26 -3.06 14.03
N LEU A 48 -8.33 -3.48 14.91
CA LEU A 48 -7.02 -4.05 14.58
C LEU A 48 -6.96 -5.48 15.08
N TYR A 49 -6.48 -6.38 14.22
CA TYR A 49 -6.39 -7.81 14.49
C TYR A 49 -4.97 -8.28 14.21
N CYS A 50 -4.35 -8.96 15.18
CA CYS A 50 -2.98 -9.43 15.08
C CYS A 50 -2.94 -10.95 15.03
N PHE A 51 -2.36 -11.51 13.97
CA PHE A 51 -2.16 -12.94 13.79
C PHE A 51 -0.67 -13.23 13.73
N SER A 52 -0.19 -14.18 14.52
CA SER A 52 1.22 -14.55 14.52
C SER A 52 1.41 -16.01 14.14
N ARG A 53 2.49 -16.30 13.43
CA ARG A 53 2.99 -17.65 13.18
C ARG A 53 4.25 -17.86 13.99
N ALA A 54 4.28 -18.90 14.82
CA ALA A 54 5.51 -19.32 15.50
C ALA A 54 6.53 -19.88 14.49
N ARG A 55 7.82 -19.75 14.81
CA ARG A 55 8.90 -20.34 13.99
C ARG A 55 8.69 -21.84 13.85
N SER A 56 8.79 -22.35 12.63
CA SER A 56 8.71 -23.78 12.36
C SER A 56 9.66 -24.19 11.23
N GLY A 57 10.73 -24.89 11.58
CA GLY A 57 11.76 -25.31 10.63
C GLY A 57 12.40 -24.11 9.91
N SER A 58 12.30 -24.08 8.59
CA SER A 58 12.79 -22.99 7.73
C SER A 58 11.84 -21.78 7.63
N ARG A 59 10.66 -21.82 8.25
CA ARG A 59 9.69 -20.72 8.23
C ARG A 59 9.97 -19.74 9.37
N PRO A 60 10.29 -18.47 9.08
CA PRO A 60 10.49 -17.47 10.12
C PRO A 60 9.20 -17.21 10.88
N ALA A 61 9.33 -16.83 12.15
CA ALA A 61 8.21 -16.31 12.90
C ALA A 61 7.77 -14.96 12.29
N CYS A 62 6.47 -14.72 12.26
CA CYS A 62 5.93 -13.48 11.71
C CYS A 62 4.65 -13.04 12.43
N GLU A 63 4.37 -11.74 12.35
CA GLU A 63 3.13 -11.10 12.77
C GLU A 63 2.46 -10.46 11.54
N LEU A 64 1.20 -10.80 11.29
CA LEU A 64 0.36 -10.25 10.24
C LEU A 64 -0.75 -9.43 10.89
N TRP A 65 -0.90 -8.20 10.42
CA TRP A 65 -1.87 -7.24 10.94
C TRP A 65 -2.99 -7.03 9.93
N ILE A 66 -4.24 -7.17 10.40
CA ILE A 66 -5.43 -6.79 9.65
C ILE A 66 -6.04 -5.55 10.32
N ALA A 67 -6.23 -4.49 9.56
CA ALA A 67 -6.86 -3.27 10.02
C ALA A 67 -8.23 -3.08 9.37
N THR A 68 -9.11 -2.36 10.06
CA THR A 68 -10.37 -1.88 9.50
C THR A 68 -10.15 -0.48 8.93
N SER A 69 -10.51 -0.25 7.67
CA SER A 69 -10.45 1.06 7.04
C SER A 69 -11.62 1.95 7.49
N SER A 70 -11.51 3.26 7.27
CA SER A 70 -12.60 4.22 7.55
C SER A 70 -13.88 3.90 6.75
N GLY A 71 -13.75 3.27 5.58
CA GLY A 71 -14.86 2.78 4.76
C GLY A 71 -15.47 1.45 5.25
N GLY A 72 -15.04 0.94 6.40
CA GLY A 72 -15.57 -0.29 7.00
C GLY A 72 -15.14 -1.56 6.28
N ARG A 73 -14.01 -1.56 5.57
CA ARG A 73 -13.42 -2.75 4.94
C ARG A 73 -12.27 -3.27 5.80
N LEU A 74 -11.96 -4.56 5.71
CA LEU A 74 -10.75 -5.12 6.32
C LEU A 74 -9.63 -5.19 5.28
N TYR A 75 -8.40 -4.89 5.68
CA TYR A 75 -7.24 -5.04 4.82
C TYR A 75 -6.01 -5.47 5.63
N VAL A 76 -5.07 -6.17 4.98
CA VAL A 76 -3.78 -6.49 5.61
C VAL A 76 -2.92 -5.23 5.59
N SER A 77 -2.60 -4.69 6.77
CA SER A 77 -1.85 -3.44 6.89
C SER A 77 -0.34 -3.65 6.95
N ASN A 78 0.12 -4.76 7.53
CA ASN A 78 1.54 -5.08 7.60
C ASN A 78 1.81 -6.55 7.89
N ILE A 79 2.98 -7.05 7.51
CA ILE A 79 3.54 -8.33 7.95
C ILE A 79 4.98 -8.09 8.40
N LEU A 80 5.24 -8.37 9.68
CA LEU A 80 6.53 -8.20 10.33
C LEU A 80 7.18 -9.57 10.55
N ALA A 81 8.49 -9.68 10.36
CA ALA A 81 9.26 -10.79 10.93
C ALA A 81 9.48 -10.53 12.41
N ASP A 82 9.52 -11.61 13.19
CA ASP A 82 9.87 -11.55 14.62
C ASP A 82 11.40 -11.46 14.84
N ASP A 83 12.20 -11.74 13.79
CA ASP A 83 13.66 -11.66 13.83
C ASP A 83 14.16 -10.28 13.33
N GLU A 84 15.32 -9.81 13.83
CA GLU A 84 15.96 -8.54 13.40
C GLU A 84 16.27 -8.46 11.89
N ALA A 85 16.22 -9.59 11.18
CA ALA A 85 16.30 -9.61 9.73
C ALA A 85 14.91 -9.28 9.14
N ALA A 86 14.80 -8.09 8.52
CA ALA A 86 13.60 -7.72 7.76
C ALA A 86 13.16 -8.86 6.82
N LEU A 87 11.86 -9.15 6.76
CA LEU A 87 11.31 -10.11 5.79
C LEU A 87 11.81 -9.75 4.39
N THR A 88 12.41 -10.72 3.70
CA THR A 88 12.56 -10.63 2.24
C THR A 88 11.18 -10.56 1.60
N TYR A 89 11.06 -9.94 0.43
CA TYR A 89 9.75 -9.79 -0.25
C TYR A 89 9.09 -11.12 -0.52
N ASP A 90 9.88 -12.09 -0.98
CA ASP A 90 9.41 -13.44 -1.23
C ASP A 90 8.80 -14.05 0.04
N ASN A 91 9.39 -13.79 1.21
CA ASN A 91 8.85 -14.26 2.48
C ASN A 91 7.58 -13.51 2.89
N TYR A 92 7.44 -12.22 2.56
CA TYR A 92 6.21 -11.46 2.80
C TYR A 92 5.07 -12.01 1.94
N ASN A 93 5.25 -12.03 0.61
CA ASN A 93 4.19 -12.42 -0.32
C ASN A 93 3.81 -13.89 -0.13
N ALA A 94 4.79 -14.78 0.05
CA ALA A 94 4.49 -16.18 0.35
C ALA A 94 3.74 -16.34 1.68
N THR A 95 4.02 -15.48 2.68
CA THR A 95 3.25 -15.48 3.94
C THR A 95 1.83 -15.00 3.73
N LEU A 96 1.64 -13.93 2.95
CA LEU A 96 0.31 -13.39 2.66
C LEU A 96 -0.52 -14.36 1.81
N GLU A 97 0.07 -14.96 0.78
CA GLU A 97 -0.56 -15.99 -0.05
C GLU A 97 -0.92 -17.22 0.79
N GLU A 98 0.00 -17.72 1.63
CA GLU A 98 -0.29 -18.83 2.54
C GLU A 98 -1.48 -18.50 3.45
N PHE A 99 -1.45 -17.31 4.06
CA PHE A 99 -2.51 -16.87 4.96
C PHE A 99 -3.84 -16.70 4.21
N HIS A 100 -3.78 -16.24 2.96
CA HIS A 100 -4.93 -16.07 2.10
C HIS A 100 -5.60 -17.41 1.76
N GLU A 101 -4.84 -18.32 1.16
CA GLU A 101 -5.33 -19.61 0.69
C GLU A 101 -5.85 -20.48 1.84
N ARG A 102 -5.15 -20.46 2.99
CA ARG A 102 -5.47 -21.36 4.11
C ARG A 102 -6.59 -20.84 5.00
N PHE A 103 -6.67 -19.52 5.21
CA PHE A 103 -7.53 -18.96 6.25
C PHE A 103 -8.54 -17.95 5.73
N THR A 104 -8.10 -16.89 5.03
CA THR A 104 -9.02 -15.79 4.68
C THR A 104 -9.97 -16.16 3.54
N LEU A 105 -9.49 -16.83 2.48
CA LEU A 105 -10.36 -17.25 1.37
C LEU A 105 -11.46 -18.23 1.83
N PRO A 106 -11.15 -19.31 2.57
CA PRO A 106 -12.18 -20.21 3.08
C PRO A 106 -13.11 -19.55 4.11
N ALA A 107 -12.60 -18.60 4.92
CA ALA A 107 -13.43 -17.86 5.87
C ALA A 107 -14.41 -16.94 5.15
N ALA A 108 -13.95 -16.19 4.14
CA ALA A 108 -14.78 -15.30 3.33
C ALA A 108 -15.91 -16.07 2.63
N GLN A 109 -15.59 -17.21 2.03
CA GLN A 109 -16.58 -18.10 1.41
C GLN A 109 -17.63 -18.61 2.40
N THR A 110 -17.24 -18.88 3.64
CA THR A 110 -18.15 -19.40 4.68
C THR A 110 -19.15 -18.34 5.16
N VAL A 111 -18.71 -17.09 5.29
CA VAL A 111 -19.54 -16.00 5.82
C VAL A 111 -20.20 -15.16 4.74
N GLY A 112 -19.86 -15.40 3.47
CA GLY A 112 -20.33 -14.62 2.32
C GLY A 112 -19.70 -13.23 2.22
N ALA A 113 -18.43 -13.08 2.63
CA ALA A 113 -17.68 -11.84 2.44
C ALA A 113 -17.04 -11.81 1.05
N GLU A 114 -16.94 -10.62 0.46
CA GLU A 114 -16.16 -10.42 -0.75
C GLU A 114 -14.69 -10.26 -0.38
N ILE A 115 -13.81 -11.09 -0.95
CA ILE A 115 -12.37 -11.04 -0.72
C ILE A 115 -11.63 -10.85 -2.03
N GLN A 116 -10.63 -9.98 -2.02
CA GLN A 116 -9.76 -9.72 -3.17
C GLN A 116 -8.31 -9.74 -2.71
N LEU A 117 -7.51 -10.61 -3.34
CA LEU A 117 -6.06 -10.51 -3.31
C LEU A 117 -5.65 -9.73 -4.57
N ARG A 118 -5.33 -8.45 -4.41
CA ARG A 118 -4.82 -7.63 -5.50
C ARG A 118 -3.30 -7.75 -5.56
N PRO A 119 -2.71 -7.73 -6.77
CA PRO A 119 -1.29 -7.43 -6.92
C PRO A 119 -0.96 -6.12 -6.18
N PRO A 120 0.32 -5.85 -5.88
CA PRO A 120 0.72 -4.59 -5.27
C PRO A 120 0.18 -3.43 -6.09
N ASP A 121 -0.18 -2.34 -5.43
CA ASP A 121 -0.40 -1.10 -6.15
C ASP A 121 0.90 -0.75 -6.89
N PRO A 122 0.83 -0.50 -8.21
CA PRO A 122 2.02 -0.30 -9.02
C PRO A 122 2.79 0.91 -8.51
N ARG A 123 4.09 0.73 -8.31
CA ARG A 123 4.98 1.75 -7.75
C ARG A 123 5.23 2.80 -8.80
N ILE A 124 5.66 3.97 -8.37
CA ILE A 124 6.02 5.04 -9.30
C ILE A 124 7.11 4.58 -10.28
N GLU A 125 8.05 3.73 -9.82
CA GLU A 125 9.09 3.11 -10.65
C GLU A 125 8.60 2.10 -11.70
N ASP A 126 7.34 1.66 -11.63
CA ASP A 126 6.75 0.85 -12.69
C ASP A 126 6.34 1.72 -13.89
N PHE A 127 6.28 3.03 -13.71
CA PHE A 127 5.83 4.01 -14.71
C PHE A 127 6.93 4.96 -15.19
N VAL A 128 7.96 5.17 -14.36
CA VAL A 128 9.11 6.02 -14.63
C VAL A 128 10.42 5.32 -14.26
N SER A 129 11.54 5.77 -14.82
CA SER A 129 12.86 5.27 -14.40
C SER A 129 13.15 5.62 -12.93
N THR A 130 14.04 4.87 -12.27
CA THR A 130 14.48 5.17 -10.89
C THR A 130 14.99 6.61 -10.75
N SER A 131 15.76 7.10 -11.73
CA SER A 131 16.25 8.49 -11.74
C SER A 131 15.11 9.52 -11.78
N THR A 132 14.05 9.24 -12.53
CA THR A 132 12.89 10.13 -12.64
C THR A 132 12.01 10.05 -11.40
N ALA A 133 11.85 8.87 -10.80
CA ALA A 133 11.20 8.71 -9.51
C ALA A 133 11.92 9.46 -8.38
N ASP A 134 13.26 9.46 -8.37
CA ASP A 134 14.05 10.17 -7.38
C ASP A 134 13.89 11.70 -7.49
N LEU A 135 13.73 12.23 -8.71
CA LEU A 135 13.39 13.65 -8.92
C LEU A 135 12.02 13.98 -8.32
N LEU A 136 11.02 13.12 -8.54
CA LEU A 136 9.69 13.30 -7.96
C LEU A 136 9.72 13.29 -6.43
N ARG A 137 10.44 12.34 -5.83
CA ARG A 137 10.61 12.26 -4.37
C ARG A 137 11.37 13.44 -3.82
N SER A 138 12.41 13.90 -4.51
CA SER A 138 13.20 15.07 -4.12
C SER A 138 12.37 16.37 -4.17
N PHE A 139 11.45 16.48 -5.13
CA PHE A 139 10.44 17.53 -5.14
C PHE A 139 9.50 17.37 -3.93
N SER A 140 8.85 16.21 -3.81
CA SER A 140 7.81 15.99 -2.81
C SER A 140 8.29 16.11 -1.36
N GLY A 141 9.47 15.57 -1.05
CA GLY A 141 10.02 15.55 0.30
C GLY A 141 10.57 16.89 0.78
N LEU A 142 10.81 17.84 -0.13
CA LEU A 142 11.42 19.14 0.18
C LEU A 142 10.48 20.32 -0.10
N ALA A 143 9.40 20.08 -0.85
CA ALA A 143 8.37 21.08 -1.09
C ALA A 143 7.56 21.36 0.18
N ASP A 144 7.24 22.64 0.38
CA ASP A 144 6.15 23.00 1.26
C ASP A 144 4.83 22.69 0.54
N LYS A 145 4.17 21.61 0.99
CA LYS A 145 2.93 21.07 0.40
C LYS A 145 1.72 22.00 0.52
N SER A 146 1.91 23.19 1.09
CA SER A 146 0.92 24.27 1.14
C SER A 146 1.25 25.46 0.25
N ILE A 147 2.54 25.74 0.00
CA ILE A 147 3.01 26.88 -0.81
C ILE A 147 4.29 26.50 -1.54
N LEU A 148 4.19 26.25 -2.85
CA LEU A 148 5.37 25.94 -3.68
C LEU A 148 6.20 27.19 -3.96
N ASP A 149 7.47 27.17 -3.55
CA ASP A 149 8.39 28.25 -3.83
C ASP A 149 9.08 28.10 -5.22
N SER A 150 9.94 29.06 -5.57
CA SER A 150 10.66 29.02 -6.86
C SER A 150 11.60 27.81 -7.02
N MET A 151 12.12 27.27 -5.91
CA MET A 151 13.00 26.11 -5.90
C MET A 151 12.21 24.80 -6.04
N ASP A 152 11.05 24.72 -5.40
CA ASP A 152 10.09 23.62 -5.55
C ASP A 152 9.61 23.54 -7.00
N ARG A 153 9.27 24.69 -7.58
CA ARG A 153 8.91 24.81 -9.01
C ARG A 153 10.04 24.35 -9.92
N LYS A 154 11.30 24.63 -9.58
CA LYS A 154 12.45 24.16 -10.37
C LYS A 154 12.55 22.63 -10.35
N ARG A 155 12.44 22.01 -9.17
CA ARG A 155 12.52 20.55 -9.01
C ARG A 155 11.35 19.84 -9.68
N TRP A 156 10.17 20.43 -9.58
CA TRP A 156 8.99 19.98 -10.30
C TRP A 156 9.23 19.98 -11.81
N ASN A 157 9.73 21.08 -12.37
CA ASN A 157 10.05 21.19 -13.80
C ASN A 157 11.14 20.19 -14.24
N GLU A 158 12.12 19.89 -13.38
CA GLU A 158 13.13 18.87 -13.63
C GLU A 158 12.50 17.47 -13.76
N PHE A 159 11.58 17.12 -12.85
CA PHE A 159 10.78 15.89 -12.95
C PHE A 159 9.93 15.85 -14.23
N LEU A 160 9.19 16.91 -14.54
CA LEU A 160 8.35 17.00 -15.75
C LEU A 160 9.17 16.75 -17.02
N THR A 161 10.35 17.37 -17.10
CA THR A 161 11.25 17.23 -18.24
C THR A 161 11.80 15.81 -18.34
N ALA A 162 12.21 15.21 -17.22
CA ALA A 162 12.73 13.84 -17.18
C ALA A 162 11.65 12.82 -17.60
N ALA A 163 10.45 12.93 -17.02
CA ALA A 163 9.32 12.06 -17.34
C ALA A 163 8.89 12.17 -18.81
N HIS A 164 8.93 13.36 -19.40
CA HIS A 164 8.66 13.55 -20.83
C HIS A 164 9.74 12.91 -21.72
N ARG A 165 11.03 13.17 -21.43
CA ARG A 165 12.15 12.68 -22.25
C ARG A 165 12.22 11.16 -22.31
N GLU A 166 11.86 10.47 -21.24
CA GLU A 166 11.85 9.00 -21.21
C GLU A 166 10.55 8.38 -21.74
N GLY A 167 9.55 9.21 -22.10
CA GLY A 167 8.26 8.72 -22.56
C GLY A 167 7.49 7.97 -21.48
N ALA A 168 7.52 8.48 -20.25
CA ALA A 168 6.92 7.85 -19.09
C ALA A 168 5.47 7.41 -19.32
N ARG A 169 5.13 6.21 -18.83
CA ARG A 169 3.77 5.65 -18.87
C ARG A 169 2.88 6.16 -17.74
N LEU A 170 3.43 7.00 -16.88
CA LEU A 170 2.74 7.59 -15.74
C LEU A 170 1.56 8.45 -16.18
N SER A 171 0.34 8.10 -15.78
CA SER A 171 -0.84 8.92 -16.04
C SER A 171 -1.02 10.02 -14.98
N PRO A 172 -1.69 11.15 -15.30
CA PRO A 172 -2.00 12.20 -14.32
C PRO A 172 -2.75 11.67 -13.09
N SER A 173 -3.71 10.76 -13.29
CA SER A 173 -4.46 10.13 -12.20
C SER A 173 -3.60 9.26 -11.29
N MET A 174 -2.65 8.50 -11.85
CA MET A 174 -1.70 7.70 -11.07
C MET A 174 -0.77 8.59 -10.24
N LEU A 175 -0.30 9.69 -10.83
CA LEU A 175 0.54 10.66 -10.12
C LEU A 175 -0.20 11.34 -8.97
N GLN A 176 -1.47 11.74 -9.20
CA GLN A 176 -2.32 12.31 -8.15
C GLN A 176 -2.48 11.35 -6.98
N GLN A 177 -2.83 10.10 -7.27
CA GLN A 177 -3.04 9.06 -6.26
C GLN A 177 -1.76 8.83 -5.45
N TRP A 178 -0.60 8.70 -6.13
CA TRP A 178 0.69 8.54 -5.48
C TRP A 178 1.03 9.71 -4.54
N LEU A 179 0.80 10.96 -4.96
CA LEU A 179 1.03 12.15 -4.12
C LEU A 179 0.18 12.12 -2.84
N ILE A 180 -1.07 11.69 -2.92
CA ILE A 180 -1.99 11.61 -1.78
C ILE A 180 -1.60 10.45 -0.85
N GLU A 181 -1.40 9.26 -1.41
CA GLU A 181 -1.27 8.02 -0.62
C GLU A 181 0.14 7.83 -0.05
N GLU A 182 1.18 8.08 -0.83
CA GLU A 182 2.58 7.81 -0.43
C GLU A 182 3.25 9.04 0.20
N GLU A 183 2.87 10.23 -0.27
CA GLU A 183 3.51 11.48 0.15
C GLU A 183 2.56 12.38 0.98
N ASN A 184 1.33 11.95 1.27
CA ASN A 184 0.39 12.67 2.14
C ASN A 184 0.15 14.13 1.72
N TRP A 185 0.09 14.40 0.42
CA TRP A 185 -0.28 15.72 -0.11
C TRP A 185 -1.77 16.01 0.13
N PRO A 186 -2.15 17.28 0.35
CA PRO A 186 -3.55 17.69 0.31
C PRO A 186 -4.17 17.35 -1.05
N GLU A 187 -5.37 16.76 -1.07
CA GLU A 187 -6.04 16.31 -2.31
C GLU A 187 -6.13 17.42 -3.37
N ALA A 188 -6.43 18.66 -2.95
CA ALA A 188 -6.53 19.81 -3.83
C ALA A 188 -5.19 20.14 -4.51
N GLU A 189 -4.08 20.09 -3.77
CA GLU A 189 -2.75 20.37 -4.31
C GLU A 189 -2.25 19.22 -5.20
N ALA A 190 -2.53 17.98 -4.81
CA ALA A 190 -2.24 16.82 -5.66
C ALA A 190 -2.99 16.89 -7.00
N ALA A 191 -4.26 17.32 -6.99
CA ALA A 191 -5.06 17.51 -8.22
C ALA A 191 -4.49 18.64 -9.10
N ASN A 192 -4.03 19.74 -8.51
CA ASN A 192 -3.35 20.82 -9.22
C ASN A 192 -2.08 20.31 -9.91
N LEU A 193 -1.22 19.59 -9.18
CA LEU A 193 0.02 19.02 -9.72
C LEU A 193 -0.24 18.02 -10.84
N ALA A 194 -1.27 17.18 -10.72
CA ALA A 194 -1.65 16.25 -11.78
C ALA A 194 -2.10 16.96 -13.05
N THR A 195 -2.87 18.05 -12.90
CA THR A 195 -3.30 18.90 -14.04
C THR A 195 -2.09 19.58 -14.70
N GLU A 196 -1.16 20.11 -13.90
CA GLU A 196 0.08 20.69 -14.42
C GLU A 196 0.93 19.67 -15.18
N TYR A 197 1.01 18.43 -14.66
CA TYR A 197 1.71 17.33 -15.32
C TYR A 197 1.10 16.98 -16.68
N GLU A 198 -0.23 16.91 -16.75
CA GLU A 198 -0.96 16.69 -18.01
C GLU A 198 -0.66 17.78 -19.03
N HIS A 199 -0.83 19.05 -18.63
CA HIS A 199 -0.53 20.20 -19.49
C HIS A 199 0.93 20.22 -19.94
N ALA A 200 1.88 19.92 -19.06
CA ALA A 200 3.30 19.88 -19.41
C ALA A 200 3.60 18.79 -20.44
N ARG A 201 2.97 17.62 -20.34
CA ARG A 201 3.13 16.55 -21.33
C ARG A 201 2.57 16.94 -22.70
N GLU A 202 1.41 17.60 -22.74
CA GLU A 202 0.82 18.11 -23.97
C GLU A 202 1.73 19.17 -24.61
N LEU A 203 2.17 20.16 -23.84
CA LEU A 203 3.04 21.23 -24.32
C LEU A 203 4.39 20.70 -24.81
N LEU A 204 5.06 19.86 -24.03
CA LEU A 204 6.34 19.27 -24.44
C LEU A 204 6.18 18.32 -25.63
N GLY A 205 5.03 17.67 -25.78
CA GLY A 205 4.68 16.89 -26.97
C GLY A 205 4.54 17.73 -28.25
N VAL A 206 4.15 19.01 -28.13
CA VAL A 206 4.03 19.94 -29.26
C VAL A 206 5.37 20.61 -29.61
N TYR A 207 6.21 20.93 -28.62
CA TYR A 207 7.45 21.70 -28.82
C TYR A 207 8.74 20.88 -28.78
N GLY A 208 8.67 19.57 -28.47
CA GLY A 208 9.82 18.70 -28.24
C GLY A 208 10.14 17.68 -29.33
N SER A 209 9.53 17.77 -30.52
CA SER A 209 9.80 16.89 -31.68
C SER A 209 11.02 17.33 -32.49
#